data_AF-A0A7Y1TEP5-F1
#
_entry.id   AF-A0A7Y1TEP5-F1
#
_cell.length_a   1.000
_cell.length_b   1.000
_cell.length_c   1.000
_cell.angle_alpha   90.00
_cell.angle_beta   90.00
_cell.angle_gamma   90.00
#
_symmetry.space_group_name_H-M   'P 1'
#
loop_
_entity.id
_entity.type
_entity.pdbx_description
1 polymer ?
#
loop_
_entity_poly.entity_id
_entity_poly.type
_entity_poly.pdbx_seq_one_letter_code
_entity_poly.pdbx_strand_id
1 'polypeptide(L)'
;MTGDWELVRGNCTACHSAKLITQQRGTAQQWLTMIRWMQAKQNLWQFDPGTESRIIAYLSENYPPDAARRRASIPPDLMPPNPYSTVAQTNSR
;
A
#
# COMPACT_ATOMS: atom_id res chain seq x y z
N MET A 1 -9.29 19.85 -13.13
CA MET A 1 -8.28 19.51 -12.10
C MET A 1 -6.87 19.40 -12.72
N THR A 2 -6.42 20.40 -13.46
CA THR A 2 -5.11 20.37 -14.14
C THR A 2 -4.06 20.98 -13.22
N GLY A 3 -3.50 20.20 -12.30
CA GLY A 3 -2.37 20.63 -11.46
C GLY A 3 -2.17 19.87 -10.15
N ASP A 4 -3.15 19.11 -9.67
CA ASP A 4 -3.04 18.44 -8.36
C ASP A 4 -1.98 17.32 -8.34
N TRP A 5 -1.68 16.73 -9.50
CA TRP A 5 -0.58 15.79 -9.66
C TRP A 5 0.78 16.43 -9.32
N GLU A 6 0.94 17.75 -9.49
CA GLU A 6 2.19 18.45 -9.16
C GLU A 6 2.40 18.55 -7.65
N LEU A 7 1.30 18.67 -6.87
CA LEU A 7 1.36 18.59 -5.41
C LEU A 7 1.82 17.20 -4.97
N VAL A 8 1.30 16.15 -5.61
CA VAL A 8 1.74 14.77 -5.34
C VAL A 8 3.18 14.56 -5.74
N ARG A 9 3.62 15.03 -6.90
CA ARG A 9 5.03 15.01 -7.30
C ARG A 9 5.91 15.72 -6.25
N GLY A 10 5.58 16.96 -5.89
CA GLY A 10 6.39 17.75 -4.97
C GLY A 10 6.49 17.16 -3.56
N ASN A 11 5.42 16.54 -3.06
CA ASN A 11 5.37 16.05 -1.68
C ASN A 11 5.68 14.57 -1.53
N CYS A 12 5.27 13.73 -2.48
CA CYS A 12 5.40 12.27 -2.35
C CYS A 12 6.68 11.73 -2.99
N THR A 13 7.24 12.39 -4.01
CA THR A 13 8.48 11.92 -4.66
C THR A 13 9.75 12.52 -4.08
N ALA A 14 9.64 13.33 -3.01
CA ALA A 14 10.79 13.86 -2.29
C ALA A 14 11.61 12.76 -1.58
N CYS A 15 10.95 11.67 -1.16
CA CYS A 15 11.60 10.57 -0.44
C CYS A 15 11.48 9.21 -1.14
N HIS A 16 10.55 9.07 -2.09
CA HIS A 16 10.26 7.80 -2.76
C HIS A 16 10.19 7.98 -4.28
N SER A 17 10.44 6.91 -5.03
CA SER A 17 10.22 6.95 -6.47
C SER A 17 8.73 7.08 -6.80
N ALA A 18 8.41 7.76 -7.89
CA ALA A 18 7.03 7.82 -8.40
C ALA A 18 6.44 6.41 -8.61
N LYS A 19 7.27 5.44 -9.03
CA LYS A 19 6.86 4.04 -9.21
C LYS A 19 6.34 3.40 -7.92
N LEU A 20 6.95 3.68 -6.77
CA LEU A 20 6.45 3.14 -5.49
C LEU A 20 5.08 3.73 -5.16
N ILE A 21 4.93 5.04 -5.34
CA ILE A 21 3.68 5.75 -5.04
C ILE A 21 2.55 5.23 -5.93
N THR A 22 2.79 5.03 -7.22
CA THR A 22 1.76 4.59 -8.18
C THR A 22 1.43 3.10 -8.12
N GLN A 23 2.26 2.30 -7.44
CA GLN A 23 1.94 0.90 -7.12
C GLN A 23 0.93 0.78 -5.97
N GLN A 24 0.87 1.78 -5.09
CA GLN A 24 -0.10 1.81 -4.01
C GLN A 24 -1.50 2.18 -4.51
N ARG A 25 -2.50 1.63 -3.84
CA ARG A 25 -3.92 1.76 -4.16
C ARG A 25 -4.67 1.97 -2.85
N GLY A 26 -5.68 2.84 -2.84
CA GLY A 26 -6.46 3.06 -1.64
C GLY A 26 -7.61 4.03 -1.79
N THR A 27 -8.57 3.95 -0.86
CA THR A 27 -9.60 4.97 -0.66
C THR A 27 -8.99 6.25 -0.12
N ALA A 28 -9.75 7.35 -0.12
CA ALA A 28 -9.33 8.60 0.50
C ALA A 28 -8.89 8.41 1.97
N GLN A 29 -9.63 7.63 2.76
CA GLN A 29 -9.26 7.31 4.14
C GLN A 29 -7.96 6.51 4.22
N GLN A 30 -7.74 5.53 3.34
CA GLN A 30 -6.51 4.74 3.34
C GLN A 30 -5.28 5.60 2.98
N TRP A 31 -5.42 6.50 2.01
CA TRP A 31 -4.38 7.48 1.68
C TRP A 31 -4.10 8.44 2.83
N LEU A 32 -5.14 8.96 3.48
CA LEU A 32 -5.00 9.80 4.67
C LEU A 32 -4.25 9.05 5.79
N THR A 33 -4.60 7.80 6.06
CA THR A 33 -3.91 6.97 7.06
C THR A 33 -2.44 6.77 6.71
N MET A 34 -2.11 6.52 5.44
CA MET A 34 -0.71 6.42 4.99
C MET A 34 0.05 7.73 5.19
N ILE A 35 -0.53 8.88 4.81
CA ILE A 35 0.08 10.20 5.00
C ILE A 35 0.33 10.46 6.49
N ARG A 36 -0.66 10.18 7.35
CA ARG A 36 -0.52 10.32 8.81
C ARG A 36 0.58 9.43 9.37
N TRP A 37 0.71 8.19 8.88
CA TRP A 37 1.79 7.31 9.27
C TRP A 37 3.16 7.85 8.81
N MET A 38 3.28 8.35 7.59
CA MET A 38 4.51 8.98 7.08
C MET A 38 4.88 10.21 7.90
N GLN A 39 3.90 11.03 8.29
CA GLN A 39 4.13 12.19 9.15
C GLN A 39 4.61 11.78 10.55
N ALA A 40 4.02 10.72 11.13
CA ALA A 40 4.36 10.27 12.47
C ALA A 40 5.68 9.48 12.55
N LYS A 41 6.07 8.77 11.49
CA LYS A 41 7.18 7.80 11.51
C LYS A 41 8.31 8.10 10.54
N GLN A 42 8.01 8.75 9.41
CA GLN A 42 8.95 8.96 8.30
C GLN A 42 9.32 10.44 8.12
N ASN A 43 8.97 11.30 9.08
CA ASN A 43 9.27 12.73 9.07
C ASN A 43 8.72 13.49 7.85
N LEU A 44 7.58 13.03 7.30
CA LEU A 44 6.84 13.83 6.33
C LEU A 44 6.29 15.08 7.01
N TRP A 45 6.45 16.23 6.36
CA TRP A 45 5.95 17.50 6.89
C TRP A 45 4.42 17.54 6.96
N GLN A 46 3.90 18.44 7.78
CA GLN A 46 2.47 18.71 7.83
C GLN A 46 2.05 19.49 6.58
N PHE A 47 0.95 19.05 5.97
CA PHE A 47 0.32 19.79 4.88
C PHE A 47 -0.70 20.77 5.47
N ASP A 48 -0.92 21.90 4.80
CA ASP A 48 -2.11 22.69 5.08
C ASP A 48 -3.37 21.92 4.62
N PRO A 49 -4.55 22.21 5.21
CA PRO A 49 -5.78 21.47 4.92
C PRO A 49 -6.18 21.46 3.43
N GLY A 50 -5.87 22.53 2.69
CA GLY A 50 -6.20 22.65 1.27
C GLY A 50 -5.31 21.76 0.41
N THR A 51 -4.00 21.80 0.65
CA THR A 51 -3.03 20.93 -0.02
C THR A 51 -3.30 19.46 0.26
N GLU A 52 -3.57 19.11 1.53
CA GLU A 52 -3.90 17.73 1.91
C GLU A 52 -5.15 17.21 1.18
N SER A 53 -6.23 18.00 1.18
CA SER A 53 -7.48 17.62 0.53
C SER A 53 -7.28 17.36 -0.97
N ARG A 54 -6.48 18.19 -1.65
CA ARG A 54 -6.17 18.04 -3.09
C ARG A 54 -5.30 16.82 -3.37
N ILE A 55 -4.29 16.57 -2.53
CA ILE A 55 -3.44 15.36 -2.64
C ILE A 55 -4.28 14.09 -2.47
N ILE A 56 -5.11 14.03 -1.42
CA ILE A 56 -5.95 12.87 -1.14
C ILE A 56 -6.98 12.66 -2.26
N ALA A 57 -7.63 13.72 -2.72
CA ALA A 57 -8.57 13.66 -3.84
C ALA A 57 -7.89 13.06 -5.07
N TYR A 58 -6.75 13.62 -5.50
CA TYR A 58 -6.01 13.12 -6.65
C TYR A 58 -5.58 11.66 -6.48
N LEU A 59 -5.00 11.28 -5.34
CA LEU A 59 -4.53 9.92 -5.10
C LEU A 59 -5.67 8.90 -5.11
N SER A 60 -6.80 9.22 -4.48
CA SER A 60 -7.95 8.32 -4.40
C SER A 60 -8.69 8.17 -5.74
N GLU A 61 -8.76 9.23 -6.55
CA GLU A 61 -9.37 9.20 -7.88
C GLU A 61 -8.51 8.42 -8.88
N ASN A 62 -7.19 8.63 -8.88
CA ASN A 62 -6.28 8.05 -9.88
C ASN A 62 -5.71 6.68 -9.46
N TYR A 63 -5.66 6.40 -8.15
CA TYR A 63 -5.15 5.15 -7.59
C TYR A 63 -6.16 4.54 -6.60
N PRO A 64 -7.42 4.29 -7.02
CA PRO A 64 -8.46 3.72 -6.16
C PRO A 64 -8.13 2.28 -5.76
N PRO A 65 -8.80 1.70 -4.74
CA PRO A 65 -8.70 0.27 -4.47
C PRO A 65 -9.06 -0.54 -5.73
N ASP A 66 -8.31 -1.59 -5.98
CA ASP A 66 -8.55 -2.52 -7.10
C ASP A 66 -8.92 -3.91 -6.53
N ALA A 67 -9.65 -4.71 -7.31
CA ALA A 67 -9.96 -6.08 -6.95
C ALA A 67 -8.66 -6.83 -6.61
N ALA A 68 -8.70 -7.64 -5.55
CA ALA A 68 -7.52 -8.16 -4.86
C ALA A 68 -6.48 -8.74 -5.84
N ARG A 69 -5.39 -7.98 -6.07
CA ARG A 69 -4.22 -8.43 -6.84
C ARG A 69 -3.33 -9.40 -6.08
N ARG A 70 -3.76 -9.88 -4.90
CA ARG A 70 -3.01 -10.92 -4.20
C ARG A 70 -3.05 -12.16 -5.07
N ARG A 71 -1.87 -12.70 -5.36
CA ARG A 71 -1.75 -14.01 -5.98
C ARG A 71 -2.56 -15.01 -5.14
N ALA A 72 -3.34 -15.85 -5.82
CA ALA A 72 -4.02 -16.94 -5.15
C ALA A 72 -2.99 -17.80 -4.40
N SER A 73 -3.41 -18.41 -3.30
CA SER A 73 -2.61 -19.42 -2.63
C SER A 73 -2.26 -20.52 -3.62
N ILE A 74 -1.03 -21.05 -3.53
CA ILE A 74 -0.60 -22.17 -4.35
C ILE A 74 -1.51 -23.37 -4.02
N PRO A 75 -2.12 -24.02 -5.02
CA PRO A 75 -2.87 -25.25 -4.83
C PRO A 75 -2.07 -26.33 -4.07
N PRO A 76 -2.68 -27.12 -3.17
CA PRO A 76 -1.96 -28.13 -2.37
C PRO A 76 -1.15 -29.14 -3.18
N ASP A 77 -1.60 -29.48 -4.38
CA ASP A 77 -0.94 -30.40 -5.32
C ASP A 77 0.34 -29.82 -5.96
N LEU A 78 0.49 -28.49 -5.96
CA LEU A 78 1.67 -27.78 -6.45
C LEU A 78 2.62 -27.36 -5.32
N MET A 79 2.33 -27.71 -4.06
CA MET A 79 3.21 -27.42 -2.94
C MET A 79 4.42 -28.40 -2.93
N PRO A 80 5.65 -27.91 -2.75
CA PRO A 80 6.81 -28.80 -2.58
C PRO A 80 6.67 -29.59 -1.27
N PRO A 81 7.29 -30.79 -1.17
CA PRO A 81 7.32 -31.54 0.08
C PRO A 81 7.93 -30.69 1.19
N ASN A 82 7.25 -30.59 2.34
CA ASN A 82 7.76 -29.85 3.49
C ASN A 82 8.95 -30.62 4.09
N PRO A 83 10.18 -30.07 4.07
CA PRO A 83 11.38 -30.75 4.56
C PRO A 83 11.41 -30.90 6.09
N TYR A 84 10.46 -30.29 6.81
CA TYR A 84 10.34 -30.35 8.27
C TYR A 84 9.21 -31.29 8.77
N SER A 85 8.62 -32.11 7.88
CA SER A 85 7.44 -32.94 8.19
C SER A 85 7.70 -34.15 9.10
N THR A 86 8.96 -34.46 9.45
CA THR A 86 9.30 -35.69 10.15
C THR A 86 9.17 -35.57 11.68
N VAL A 87 7.97 -35.30 12.21
CA VAL A 87 7.56 -35.59 13.61
C VAL A 87 6.09 -35.21 13.84
N ALA A 88 5.14 -35.83 13.13
CA ALA A 88 3.71 -35.67 13.48
C ALA A 88 2.88 -36.87 12.99
N GLN A 89 3.19 -38.08 13.45
CA GLN A 89 2.32 -39.26 13.31
C GLN A 89 2.76 -40.38 14.26
N THR A 90 2.75 -40.11 15.56
CA THR A 90 2.69 -41.18 16.56
C THR A 90 1.97 -40.63 17.79
N ASN A 91 0.65 -40.71 17.79
CA ASN A 91 -0.17 -40.87 19.00
C ASN A 91 -1.60 -41.19 18.58
N SER A 92 -1.84 -42.48 18.31
CA SER A 92 -3.14 -43.11 18.52
C SER A 92 -3.09 -43.83 19.86
N ARG A 93 -3.76 -43.27 20.87
CA ARG A 93 -4.40 -43.98 21.97
C ARG A 93 -5.66 -43.22 22.35
#